data_AF-A0A4D7ALR1-F1
#
_entry.id   AF-A0A4D7ALR1-F1
#
_cell.length_a   1.000
_cell.length_b   1.000
_cell.length_c   1.000
_cell.angle_alpha   90.00
_cell.angle_beta   90.00
_cell.angle_gamma   90.00
#
_symmetry.space_group_name_H-M   'P 1'
#
loop_
_entity.id
_entity.type
_entity.pdbx_description
1 polymer ?
#
loop_
_entity_poly.entity_id
_entity_poly.type
_entity_poly.pdbx_seq_one_letter_code
_entity_poly.pdbx_strand_id
1 'polypeptide(L)'
;MAGIKMNVEFPTRLCEVNGKLGYFHRWEQWSKVVDASPLRGGHPGGQNGQVFGIVEFEDGVRRVGPSSIKFCDEENAILCEMAKHHEALRKGEANAED
;
A
#
# COMPACT_ATOMS: atom_id res chain seq x y z
N MET A 1 6.51 -0.76 -43.59
CA MET A 1 5.93 -0.26 -42.33
C MET A 1 6.56 -1.06 -41.20
N ALA A 2 7.56 -0.51 -40.50
CA ALA A 2 8.07 -1.15 -39.29
C ALA A 2 7.01 -0.97 -38.19
N GLY A 3 6.45 -2.07 -37.68
CA GLY A 3 5.47 -2.02 -36.59
C GLY A 3 6.11 -1.51 -35.31
N ILE A 4 5.39 -0.66 -34.56
CA ILE A 4 5.78 -0.25 -33.21
C ILE A 4 5.68 -1.48 -32.31
N LYS A 5 6.80 -1.85 -31.67
CA LYS A 5 6.84 -2.90 -30.66
C LYS A 5 6.59 -2.25 -29.30
N MET A 6 5.40 -2.47 -28.74
CA MET A 6 5.00 -1.98 -27.42
C MET A 6 5.05 -3.14 -26.43
N ASN A 7 5.85 -3.01 -25.36
CA ASN A 7 5.85 -3.95 -24.25
C ASN A 7 5.00 -3.35 -23.11
N VAL A 8 3.99 -4.09 -22.66
CA VAL A 8 3.20 -3.75 -21.48
C VAL A 8 3.68 -4.64 -20.34
N GLU A 9 4.29 -4.04 -19.33
CA GLU A 9 4.75 -4.72 -18.12
C GLU A 9 3.86 -4.31 -16.94
N PHE A 10 3.56 -5.26 -16.07
CA PHE A 10 2.86 -5.03 -14.80
C PHE A 10 3.84 -5.29 -13.66
N PRO A 11 4.73 -4.33 -13.36
CA PRO A 11 5.75 -4.53 -12.35
C PRO A 11 5.11 -4.71 -10.97
N THR A 12 5.51 -5.79 -10.30
CA THR A 12 5.16 -6.03 -8.89
C THR A 12 6.23 -5.45 -7.98
N ARG A 13 5.82 -4.92 -6.83
CA ARG A 13 6.76 -4.36 -5.85
C ARG A 13 7.10 -5.38 -4.77
N LEU A 14 8.35 -5.42 -4.31
CA LEU A 14 8.74 -6.32 -3.22
C LEU A 14 8.29 -5.71 -1.89
N CYS A 15 7.64 -6.51 -1.06
CA CYS A 15 7.15 -6.07 0.24
C CYS A 15 7.33 -7.13 1.33
N GLU A 16 7.32 -6.67 2.57
CA GLU A 16 7.22 -7.47 3.78
C GLU A 16 5.88 -7.19 4.46
N VAL A 17 5.19 -8.25 4.86
CA VAL A 17 3.96 -8.19 5.64
C VAL A 17 4.12 -9.09 6.85
N ASN A 18 4.09 -8.48 8.05
CA ASN A 18 4.23 -9.20 9.33
C ASN A 18 5.46 -10.15 9.36
N GLY A 19 6.60 -9.72 8.83
CA GLY A 19 7.84 -10.51 8.78
C GLY A 19 7.91 -11.51 7.62
N LYS A 20 6.91 -11.59 6.74
CA LYS A 20 6.94 -12.45 5.54
C LYS A 20 7.14 -11.63 4.28
N LEU A 21 8.09 -12.03 3.45
CA LEU A 21 8.29 -11.43 2.12
C LEU A 21 7.22 -11.88 1.14
N GLY A 22 6.83 -10.97 0.26
CA GLY A 22 5.87 -11.23 -0.81
C GLY A 22 5.91 -10.15 -1.89
N TYR A 23 5.23 -10.43 -3.00
CA TYR A 23 5.07 -9.50 -4.11
C TYR A 23 3.73 -8.78 -4.01
N PHE A 24 3.80 -7.46 -3.91
CA PHE A 24 2.64 -6.60 -4.01
C PHE A 24 2.23 -6.45 -5.47
N HIS A 25 1.00 -6.85 -5.76
CA HIS A 25 0.43 -6.81 -7.11
C HIS A 25 -0.32 -5.52 -7.38
N ARG A 26 -1.27 -5.17 -6.49
CA ARG A 26 -2.13 -4.00 -6.66
C ARG A 26 -2.96 -3.69 -5.41
N TRP A 27 -3.52 -2.50 -5.39
CA TRP A 27 -4.64 -2.14 -4.52
C TRP A 27 -5.95 -2.67 -5.09
N GLU A 28 -6.78 -3.22 -4.21
CA GLU A 28 -8.17 -3.60 -4.45
C GLU A 28 -9.09 -2.65 -3.67
N GLN A 29 -10.08 -2.09 -4.35
CA GLN A 29 -11.20 -1.41 -3.71
C GLN A 29 -12.31 -2.43 -3.48
N TRP A 30 -12.53 -2.77 -2.22
CA TRP A 30 -13.55 -3.74 -1.82
C TRP A 30 -14.71 -3.04 -1.13
N SER A 31 -15.92 -3.50 -1.39
CA SER A 31 -17.10 -3.03 -0.68
C SER A 31 -18.08 -4.16 -0.40
N LYS A 32 -18.73 -4.09 0.75
CA LYS A 32 -19.78 -5.03 1.16
C LYS A 32 -20.99 -4.26 1.66
N VAL A 33 -22.15 -4.63 1.12
CA VAL A 33 -23.43 -4.13 1.62
C VAL A 33 -23.69 -4.74 3.00
N VAL A 34 -24.08 -3.89 3.95
CA VAL A 34 -24.39 -4.25 5.32
C VAL A 34 -25.86 -3.92 5.56
N ASP A 35 -26.64 -4.94 5.89
CA ASP A 35 -28.06 -4.75 6.17
C ASP A 35 -28.29 -3.94 7.45
N ALA A 36 -29.46 -3.32 7.54
CA ALA A 36 -29.87 -2.64 8.76
C ALA A 36 -30.07 -3.65 9.90
N SER A 37 -29.81 -3.22 11.13
CA SER A 37 -30.14 -4.01 12.30
C SER A 37 -31.67 -4.20 12.40
N PRO A 38 -32.16 -5.43 12.66
CA PRO A 38 -33.60 -5.70 12.78
C PRO A 38 -34.19 -5.22 14.11
N LEU A 39 -33.37 -4.79 15.07
CA LEU A 39 -33.82 -4.34 16.39
C LEU A 39 -34.29 -2.87 16.36
N ARG A 40 -35.33 -2.54 17.13
CA ARG A 40 -35.80 -1.16 17.25
C ARG A 40 -34.69 -0.29 17.86
N GLY A 41 -34.27 0.75 17.12
CA GLY A 41 -33.15 1.62 17.50
C GLY A 41 -31.76 1.09 17.11
N GLY A 42 -31.68 0.02 16.32
CA GLY A 42 -30.42 -0.53 15.83
C GLY A 42 -29.74 0.30 14.73
N HIS A 43 -28.53 -0.10 14.35
CA HIS A 43 -27.75 0.62 13.33
C HIS A 43 -28.45 0.61 11.96
N PRO A 44 -28.34 1.71 11.19
CA PRO A 44 -28.82 1.72 9.81
C PRO A 44 -28.02 0.74 8.95
N GLY A 45 -28.62 0.33 7.83
CA GLY A 45 -27.90 -0.37 6.78
C GLY A 45 -26.98 0.59 6.02
N GLY A 46 -26.04 0.06 5.27
CA GLY A 46 -25.09 0.86 4.50
C GLY A 46 -24.13 0.02 3.67
N GLN A 47 -23.01 0.62 3.29
CA GLN A 47 -21.92 -0.06 2.61
C GLN A 47 -20.64 0.14 3.41
N ASN A 48 -19.96 -0.97 3.72
CA ASN A 48 -18.62 -0.92 4.27
C ASN A 48 -17.62 -1.01 3.11
N GLY A 49 -16.93 0.10 2.83
CA GLY A 49 -15.87 0.18 1.83
C GLY A 49 -14.50 0.11 2.49
N GLN A 50 -13.60 -0.70 1.93
CA GLN A 50 -12.23 -0.85 2.42
C GLN A 50 -11.25 -1.01 1.25
N VAL A 51 -10.00 -0.61 1.47
CA VAL A 51 -8.91 -0.81 0.52
C VAL A 51 -7.98 -1.89 1.06
N PHE A 52 -7.63 -2.85 0.21
CA PHE A 52 -6.69 -3.91 0.54
C PHE A 52 -5.56 -3.96 -0.47
N GLY A 53 -4.36 -4.33 -0.02
CA GLY A 53 -3.28 -4.74 -0.91
C GLY A 53 -3.42 -6.21 -1.25
N ILE A 54 -3.29 -6.55 -2.53
CA ILE A 54 -3.18 -7.93 -2.98
C ILE A 54 -1.70 -8.31 -3.01
N VAL A 55 -1.32 -9.23 -2.11
CA VAL A 55 0.06 -9.66 -1.94
C VAL A 55 0.16 -11.16 -2.17
N GLU A 56 1.11 -11.55 -3.01
CA GLU A 56 1.49 -12.94 -3.26
C GLU A 56 2.64 -13.34 -2.34
N PHE A 57 2.44 -14.42 -1.60
CA PHE A 57 3.45 -15.07 -0.79
C PHE A 57 3.71 -16.48 -1.35
N GLU A 58 4.73 -17.16 -0.84
CA GLU A 58 5.05 -18.55 -1.21
C GLU A 58 3.84 -19.50 -1.07
N ASP A 59 2.99 -19.27 -0.07
CA ASP A 59 1.80 -20.08 0.23
C ASP A 59 0.51 -19.58 -0.46
N GLY A 60 0.61 -18.55 -1.31
CA GLY A 60 -0.48 -18.04 -2.13
C GLY A 60 -0.81 -16.56 -1.93
N VAL A 61 -1.87 -16.12 -2.61
CA VAL A 61 -2.29 -14.71 -2.69
C VAL A 61 -3.31 -14.36 -1.60
N ARG A 62 -3.13 -13.22 -0.94
CA ARG A 62 -4.01 -12.75 0.14
C ARG A 62 -4.31 -11.26 0.05
N ARG A 63 -5.46 -10.87 0.63
CA ARG A 63 -5.79 -9.47 0.96
C ARG A 63 -5.07 -9.08 2.26
N VAL A 64 -4.34 -7.98 2.21
CA VAL A 64 -3.55 -7.46 3.32
C VAL A 64 -3.98 -6.02 3.59
N GLY A 65 -4.05 -5.64 4.87
CA GLY A 65 -4.38 -4.27 5.26
C GLY A 65 -3.28 -3.29 4.84
N PRO A 66 -3.61 -2.07 4.36
CA PRO A 66 -2.60 -1.13 3.86
C PRO A 66 -1.48 -0.83 4.85
N SER A 67 -1.81 -0.68 6.13
CA SER A 67 -0.85 -0.36 7.21
C SER A 67 0.12 -1.49 7.55
N SER A 68 -0.16 -2.72 7.12
CA SER A 68 0.69 -3.89 7.38
C SER A 68 1.73 -4.15 6.28
N ILE A 69 1.66 -3.42 5.16
CA ILE A 69 2.56 -3.58 4.02
C ILE A 69 3.75 -2.64 4.19
N LYS A 70 4.96 -3.20 4.14
CA LYS A 70 6.22 -2.44 4.08
C LYS A 70 6.92 -2.75 2.77
N PHE A 71 7.06 -1.78 1.88
CA PHE A 71 7.88 -1.97 0.69
C PHE A 71 9.36 -2.07 1.09
N CYS A 72 10.08 -2.98 0.45
CA CYS A 72 11.51 -3.20 0.69
C CYS A 72 12.31 -3.35 -0.62
N ASP A 73 11.76 -2.78 -1.70
CA ASP A 73 12.41 -2.67 -3.00
C ASP A 73 13.32 -1.43 -3.12
N GLU A 74 13.99 -1.31 -4.26
CA GLU A 74 14.89 -0.18 -4.58
C GLU A 74 14.17 1.17 -4.54
N GLU A 75 12.93 1.23 -5.00
CA GLU A 75 12.12 2.46 -4.96
C GLU A 75 11.88 2.90 -3.50
N ASN A 76 11.61 1.97 -2.59
CA ASN A 76 11.51 2.28 -1.17
C ASN A 76 12.86 2.68 -0.57
N ALA A 77 13.97 2.08 -1.00
CA ALA A 77 15.31 2.48 -0.55
C ALA A 77 15.60 3.94 -0.93
N ILE A 78 15.25 4.36 -2.15
CA ILE A 78 15.36 5.74 -2.61
C ILE A 78 14.50 6.67 -1.75
N LEU A 79 13.25 6.29 -1.47
CA LEU A 79 12.35 7.05 -0.59
C LEU A 79 12.95 7.25 0.81
N CYS A 80 13.61 6.23 1.37
CA CYS A 80 14.30 6.34 2.65
C CYS A 80 15.45 7.35 2.62
N GLU A 81 16.26 7.39 1.57
CA GLU A 81 17.33 8.38 1.42
C GLU A 81 16.79 9.80 1.30
N MET A 82 15.71 10.00 0.54
CA MET A 82 15.03 11.29 0.44
C MET A 82 14.53 11.77 1.80
N ALA A 83 13.95 10.88 2.60
CA ALA A 83 13.49 11.20 3.94
C ALA A 83 14.64 11.65 4.84
N LYS A 84 15.78 10.94 4.84
CA LYS A 84 16.98 11.32 5.60
C LYS A 84 17.51 12.70 5.20
N HIS A 85 17.57 12.98 3.89
CA HIS A 85 18.02 14.27 3.39
C HIS A 85 17.10 15.41 3.86
N HIS A 86 15.78 15.22 3.77
CA HIS A 86 14.80 16.20 4.23
C HIS A 86 14.88 16.45 5.74
N GLU A 87 15.10 15.41 6.55
CA GLU A 87 15.35 15.55 7.99
C GLU A 87 16.63 16.32 8.31
N ALA A 88 17.70 16.10 7.53
CA ALA A 88 18.96 16.82 7.71
C ALA A 88 18.80 18.33 7.42
N LEU A 89 18.07 18.68 6.36
CA LEU A 89 17.75 20.08 6.05
C LEU A 89 16.99 20.76 7.20
N ARG A 90 15.92 20.12 7.69
CA ARG A 90 15.13 20.65 8.80
C ARG A 90 15.94 20.86 10.08
N LYS A 91 16.89 19.97 10.37
CA LYS A 91 17.78 20.12 11.54
C LYS A 91 18.81 21.23 11.32
N GLY A 92 19.32 21.39 10.10
CA GLY A 92 20.24 22.47 9.75
C GLY A 92 19.59 23.85 9.87
N GLU A 93 18.32 23.99 9.47
CA GLU A 93 17.53 25.21 9.63
C GLU A 93 17.29 25.56 11.11
N ALA A 94 16.89 24.57 11.92
CA ALA A 94 16.69 24.79 13.36
C ALA A 94 17.97 25.22 14.09
N ASN A 95 19.13 24.72 13.67
CA ASN A 95 20.42 25.08 14.28
C ASN A 95 21.00 26.41 13.77
N ALA A 96 20.41 27.03 12.75
CA ALA A 96 20.85 28.31 12.19
C ALA A 96 20.06 29.51 12.76
N GLU A 97 19.01 29.24 13.54
CA GLU A 97 18.17 30.24 14.22
C GLU A 97 18.54 30.45 15.71
N ASP A 98 19.53 29.70 16.21
CA ASP A 98 20.17 29.87 17.54
C ASP A 98 21.53 30.60 17.42
#